data_AF-A0A847XHR2-F1
#
_entry.id   AF-A0A847XHR2-F1
#
_cell.length_a   1.000
_cell.length_b   1.000
_cell.length_c   1.000
_cell.angle_alpha   90.00
_cell.angle_beta   90.00
_cell.angle_gamma   90.00
#
_symmetry.space_group_name_H-M   'P 1'
#
loop_
_entity.id
_entity.type
_entity.pdbx_description
1 polymer ?
#
loop_
_entity_poly.entity_id
_entity_poly.type
_entity_poly.pdbx_seq_one_letter_code
_entity_poly.pdbx_strand_id
1 'polypeptide(L)' 'DGIILEEGSPEELFTNPKNQRTKDFLRKVVN' A
#
# COMPACT_ATOMS: atom_id res chain seq x y z
N ASP A 1 10.59 13.72 -3.91
CA ASP A 1 11.40 12.55 -4.28
C ASP A 1 10.67 11.48 -5.08
N GLY A 2 9.33 11.49 -5.19
CA GLY A 2 8.62 10.69 -6.21
C GLY A 2 9.02 9.20 -6.25
N ILE A 3 9.22 8.59 -5.08
CA ILE A 3 9.71 7.22 -4.97
C ILE A 3 8.58 6.20 -4.95
N ILE A 4 8.79 5.06 -5.60
CA ILE A 4 7.97 3.87 -5.41
C ILE A 4 8.40 3.24 -4.09
N LEU A 5 7.49 3.22 -3.10
CA LEU A 5 7.75 2.67 -1.77
C LEU A 5 7.39 1.20 -1.65
N GLU A 6 6.51 0.73 -2.52
CA GLU A 6 6.00 -0.63 -2.53
C GLU A 6 5.42 -0.94 -3.91
N GLU A 7 5.69 -2.15 -4.40
CA GLU A 7 5.16 -2.72 -5.63
C GLU A 7 4.77 -4.18 -5.36
N GLY A 8 3.78 -4.69 -6.08
CA GLY A 8 3.29 -6.05 -5.90
C GLY A 8 2.01 -6.29 -6.70
N SER A 9 1.50 -7.51 -6.63
CA SER A 9 0.20 -7.82 -7.22
C SER A 9 -0.93 -7.06 -6.50
N PRO A 10 -2.09 -6.88 -7.15
CA PRO A 10 -3.25 -6.28 -6.49
C PRO A 10 -3.64 -7.02 -5.20
N GLU A 11 -3.60 -8.36 -5.22
CA GLU A 11 -3.93 -9.16 -4.04
C GLU A 11 -2.98 -8.85 -2.88
N GLU A 12 -1.67 -8.82 -3.10
CA GLU A 12 -0.69 -8.49 -2.06
C GLU A 12 -0.87 -7.07 -1.51
N LEU A 13 -1.05 -6.07 -2.38
CA LEU A 13 -1.16 -4.67 -1.98
C LEU A 13 -2.44 -4.38 -1.19
N PHE A 14 -3.58 -4.97 -1.58
CA PHE A 14 -4.86 -4.68 -0.94
C PHE A 14 -5.17 -5.59 0.25
N THR A 15 -4.56 -6.78 0.35
CA THR A 15 -4.82 -7.71 1.47
C THR A 15 -3.70 -7.75 2.51
N ASN A 16 -2.44 -7.56 2.12
CA ASN A 16 -1.29 -7.71 3.01
C ASN A 16 -0.13 -6.76 2.66
N PRO A 17 -0.38 -5.44 2.58
CA PRO A 17 0.66 -4.46 2.30
C PRO A 17 1.75 -4.51 3.37
N LYS A 18 3.00 -4.33 2.99
CA LYS A 18 4.18 -4.43 3.86
C LYS A 18 4.62 -3.08 4.40
N ASN A 19 4.61 -2.03 3.57
CA ASN A 19 5.10 -0.72 3.96
C ASN A 19 4.06 0.00 4.84
N GLN A 20 4.52 0.66 5.90
CA GLN A 20 3.64 1.40 6.82
C GLN A 20 2.91 2.54 6.10
N ARG A 21 3.56 3.24 5.18
CA ARG A 21 2.93 4.34 4.42
C ARG A 21 1.84 3.83 3.48
N THR A 22 2.03 2.66 2.87
CA THR A 22 1.00 2.00 2.04
C THR A 22 -0.21 1.62 2.90
N LYS A 23 0.01 1.01 4.07
CA LYS A 23 -1.05 0.68 5.04
C LYS A 23 -1.87 1.92 5.44
N ASP A 24 -1.18 3.00 5.80
CA ASP A 24 -1.84 4.23 6.24
C ASP A 24 -2.63 4.92 5.11
N PHE A 25 -2.15 4.82 3.86
CA PHE A 25 -2.88 5.29 2.69
C PHE A 25 -4.14 4.48 2.44
N LEU A 26 -4.03 3.15 2.39
CA LEU A 26 -5.17 2.27 2.08
C LEU A 26 -6.28 2.39 3.13
N ARG A 27 -5.94 2.59 4.41
CA ARG A 27 -6.92 2.86 5.48
C ARG A 27 -7.77 4.12 5.25
N LYS A 28 -7.33 5.07 4.43
CA LYS A 28 -8.05 6.33 4.17
C LYS A 28 -8.86 6.32 2.88
N VAL A 29 -8.54 5.40 1.98
CA VAL A 29 -9.06 5.40 0.60
C VAL A 29 -10.00 4.23 0.35
N VAL A 30 -9.78 3.11 1.04
CA VAL A 30 -10.56 1.88 0.84
C VAL A 30 -11.57 1.64 1.97
N ASN A 31 -11.21 1.96 3.21
CA ASN A 31 -12.08 1.86 4.39
C ASN A 31 -12.81 3.17 4.65
#